data_AF-A0A0F0G2B1-F1
#
_entry.id   AF-A0A0F0G2B1-F1
#
_cell.length_a   1.000
_cell.length_b   1.000
_cell.length_c   1.000
_cell.angle_alpha   90.00
_cell.angle_beta   90.00
_cell.angle_gamma   90.00
#
_symmetry.space_group_name_H-M   'P 1'
#
loop_
_entity.id
_entity.type
_entity.pdbx_description
1 polymer ?
#
loop_
_entity_poly.entity_id
_entity_poly.type
_entity_poly.pdbx_seq_one_letter_code
_entity_poly.pdbx_strand_id
1 'polypeptide(L)'
;MIWVPRPERDDWLTCRDPEVVRSAAVLASASAHWLRHTAGSHMTDQQVDLRFVRDNFGHASIATTSAYLHTEDDARHEAMQERHRIGWTREV
;
A
#
# COMPACT_ATOMS: atom_id res chain seq x y z
N MET A 1 -12.40 -23.01 41.64
CA MET A 1 -11.20 -22.87 40.79
C MET A 1 -11.22 -24.02 39.79
N ILE A 2 -11.65 -23.78 38.55
CA ILE A 2 -11.60 -24.80 37.49
C ILE A 2 -10.44 -24.40 36.59
N TRP A 3 -9.38 -25.21 36.61
CA TRP A 3 -8.24 -25.10 35.70
C TRP A 3 -8.65 -25.72 34.37
N VAL A 4 -8.79 -24.90 33.32
CA VAL A 4 -9.01 -25.40 31.95
C VAL A 4 -7.64 -25.73 31.35
N PRO A 5 -7.41 -26.97 30.87
CA PRO A 5 -6.14 -27.34 30.26
C PRO A 5 -5.90 -26.48 29.01
N ARG A 6 -4.70 -25.94 28.88
CA ARG A 6 -4.27 -25.16 27.72
C ARG A 6 -4.00 -26.14 26.56
N PRO A 7 -4.72 -26.06 25.43
CA PRO A 7 -4.44 -26.95 24.30
C PRO A 7 -3.02 -26.70 23.77
N GLU A 8 -2.43 -27.78 23.24
CA GLU A 8 -1.10 -27.74 22.63
C GLU A 8 -1.09 -26.73 21.47
N ARG A 9 0.00 -25.95 21.36
CA ARG A 9 0.02 -24.69 20.60
C ARG A 9 -0.27 -24.82 19.10
N ASP A 10 -0.34 -26.01 18.55
CA ASP A 10 -0.36 -26.24 17.11
C ASP A 10 -1.78 -26.50 16.55
N ASP A 11 -2.76 -26.81 17.42
CA ASP A 11 -4.09 -27.27 16.96
C ASP A 11 -4.97 -26.13 16.38
N TRP A 12 -4.77 -24.88 16.80
CA TRP A 12 -5.61 -23.74 16.36
C TRP A 12 -5.27 -23.20 14.96
N LEU A 13 -4.11 -23.54 14.40
CA LEU A 13 -3.71 -23.10 13.05
C LEU A 13 -4.24 -24.04 11.96
N THR A 14 -4.44 -25.32 12.29
CA THR A 14 -4.88 -26.37 11.36
C THR A 14 -6.37 -26.31 11.02
N CYS A 15 -7.20 -25.63 11.81
CA CYS A 15 -8.63 -25.47 11.55
C CYS A 15 -8.99 -24.20 10.74
N ARG A 16 -7.99 -23.41 10.33
CA ARG A 16 -8.20 -22.11 9.69
C ARG A 16 -8.39 -22.29 8.18
N ASP A 17 -9.26 -21.47 7.59
CA ASP A 17 -9.49 -21.45 6.15
C ASP A 17 -8.15 -21.46 5.37
N PRO A 18 -7.98 -22.31 4.34
CA PRO A 18 -6.73 -22.41 3.59
C PRO A 18 -6.23 -21.08 2.99
N GLU A 19 -7.13 -20.16 2.64
CA GLU A 19 -6.81 -18.80 2.24
C GLU A 19 -6.12 -18.04 3.36
N VAL A 20 -6.64 -18.15 4.58
CA VAL A 20 -6.09 -17.47 5.74
C VAL A 20 -4.71 -18.01 6.12
N VAL A 21 -4.49 -19.32 6.00
CA VAL A 21 -3.17 -19.94 6.18
C VAL A 21 -2.17 -19.41 5.15
N ARG A 22 -2.56 -19.31 3.88
CA ARG A 22 -1.71 -18.74 2.83
C ARG A 22 -1.39 -17.26 3.09
N SER A 23 -2.38 -16.46 3.44
CA SER A 23 -2.20 -15.04 3.76
C SER A 23 -1.28 -14.83 4.97
N ALA A 24 -1.40 -15.68 5.99
CA ALA A 24 -0.51 -15.63 7.15
C ALA A 24 0.96 -15.95 6.77
N ALA A 25 1.19 -16.92 5.88
CA ALA A 25 2.52 -17.24 5.40
C ALA A 25 3.15 -16.08 4.60
N VAL A 26 2.36 -15.40 3.77
CA VAL A 26 2.80 -14.20 3.04
C VAL A 26 3.12 -13.04 3.99
N LEU A 27 2.30 -12.82 5.01
CA LEU A 27 2.57 -11.81 6.04
C LEU A 27 3.80 -12.16 6.89
N ALA A 28 4.08 -13.45 7.10
CA ALA A 28 5.26 -13.88 7.84
C ALA A 28 6.58 -13.67 7.07
N SER A 29 6.55 -13.68 5.73
CA SER A 29 7.72 -13.37 4.89
C SER A 29 7.89 -11.86 4.63
N ALA A 30 6.96 -11.04 5.11
CA ALA A 30 6.96 -9.61 4.94
C ALA A 30 8.11 -8.93 5.68
N SER A 31 8.84 -8.03 5.00
CA SER A 31 9.69 -7.07 5.69
C SER A 31 8.86 -5.88 6.20
N ALA A 32 9.32 -5.21 7.25
CA ALA A 32 8.70 -3.98 7.74
C ALA A 32 8.62 -2.88 6.66
N HIS A 33 9.63 -2.85 5.77
CA HIS A 33 9.65 -1.94 4.63
C HIS A 33 8.53 -2.26 3.63
N TRP A 34 8.34 -3.54 3.30
CA TRP A 34 7.25 -3.96 2.41
C TRP A 34 5.88 -3.57 2.98
N LEU A 35 5.63 -3.83 4.26
CA LEU A 35 4.40 -3.42 4.93
C LEU A 35 4.18 -1.90 4.90
N ARG A 36 5.25 -1.11 5.08
CA ARG A 36 5.17 0.36 4.97
C ARG A 36 4.78 0.78 3.56
N HIS A 37 5.33 0.14 2.53
CA HIS A 37 4.96 0.39 1.15
C HIS A 37 3.51 0.03 0.87
N THR A 38 3.06 -1.15 1.30
CA THR A 38 1.67 -1.56 1.15
C THR A 38 0.71 -0.58 1.83
N ALA A 39 1.01 -0.14 3.05
CA ALA A 39 0.19 0.84 3.75
C ALA A 39 0.17 2.21 3.04
N GLY A 40 1.33 2.69 2.57
CA GLY A 40 1.47 3.94 1.85
C GLY A 40 0.65 3.96 0.57
N SER A 41 0.86 2.97 -0.31
CA SER A 41 0.14 2.83 -1.58
C SER A 41 -1.37 2.66 -1.35
N HIS A 42 -1.79 1.89 -0.34
CA HIS A 42 -3.22 1.70 -0.05
C HIS A 42 -3.92 2.98 0.43
N MET A 43 -3.23 3.85 1.16
CA MET A 43 -3.78 5.14 1.57
C MET A 43 -3.90 6.10 0.37
N THR A 44 -2.90 6.13 -0.51
CA THR A 44 -2.94 6.98 -1.70
C THR A 44 -3.97 6.49 -2.73
N ASP A 45 -4.13 5.17 -2.91
CA ASP A 45 -5.17 4.61 -3.78
C ASP A 45 -6.59 4.95 -3.29
N GLN A 46 -6.76 5.15 -1.98
CA GLN A 46 -8.00 5.64 -1.37
C GLN A 46 -8.13 7.18 -1.39
N GLN A 47 -7.26 7.88 -2.13
CA GLN A 47 -7.28 9.34 -2.30
C GLN A 47 -7.13 10.11 -0.97
N VAL A 48 -6.43 9.52 0.01
CA VAL A 48 -6.03 10.25 1.22
C VAL A 48 -4.99 11.31 0.84
N ASP A 49 -5.17 12.56 1.31
CA ASP A 49 -4.23 13.64 1.03
C ASP A 49 -2.80 13.21 1.44
N LEU A 50 -1.87 13.35 0.49
CA LEU A 50 -0.47 12.94 0.63
C LEU A 50 0.23 13.60 1.83
N ARG A 51 -0.23 14.79 2.28
CA ARG A 51 0.26 15.44 3.50
C ARG A 51 -0.09 14.64 4.75
N PHE A 52 -1.30 14.07 4.82
CA PHE A 52 -1.69 13.22 5.94
C PHE A 52 -0.92 11.90 5.93
N VAL A 53 -0.69 11.30 4.75
CA VAL A 53 0.15 10.09 4.64
C VAL A 53 1.58 10.37 5.08
N ARG A 54 2.14 11.52 4.69
CA ARG A 54 3.47 11.98 5.12
C ARG A 54 3.54 12.13 6.64
N ASP A 55 2.56 12.80 7.24
CA ASP A 55 2.54 13.08 8.67
C ASP A 55 2.35 11.79 9.48
N ASN A 56 1.50 10.86 9.01
CA ASN A 56 1.31 9.54 9.61
C ASN A 56 2.60 8.71 9.62
N PHE A 57 3.45 8.86 8.59
CA PHE A 57 4.76 8.19 8.53
C PHE A 57 5.90 9.00 9.13
N GLY A 58 5.66 10.22 9.59
CA GLY A 58 6.66 11.12 10.16
C GLY A 58 7.74 11.54 9.16
N HIS A 59 7.43 11.59 7.87
CA HIS A 59 8.41 12.00 6.85
C HIS A 59 8.59 13.52 6.86
N ALA A 60 9.85 13.98 6.91
CA ALA A 60 10.17 15.41 6.87
C ALA A 60 9.84 16.06 5.51
N SER A 61 9.80 15.28 4.44
CA SER A 61 9.58 15.75 3.08
C SER A 61 8.42 15.02 2.42
N ILE A 62 7.59 15.78 1.71
CA ILE A 62 6.54 15.24 0.84
C ILE A 62 7.14 14.36 -0.28
N ALA A 63 8.37 14.66 -0.72
CA ALA A 63 9.05 13.91 -1.78
C ALA A 63 9.41 12.47 -1.37
N THR A 64 9.60 12.20 -0.07
CA THR A 64 9.81 10.84 0.42
C THR A 64 8.50 10.03 0.34
N THR A 65 7.36 10.69 0.56
CA THR A 65 6.03 10.06 0.54
C THR A 65 5.47 9.94 -0.88
N SER A 66 5.89 10.80 -1.82
CA SER A 66 5.43 10.72 -3.21
C SER A 66 5.79 9.40 -3.90
N ALA A 67 6.74 8.64 -3.36
CA ALA A 67 7.06 7.30 -3.83
C ALA A 67 5.88 6.30 -3.77
N TYR A 68 4.79 6.62 -3.06
CA TYR A 68 3.58 5.79 -2.99
C TYR A 68 2.53 6.12 -4.05
N LEU A 69 2.68 7.24 -4.78
CA LEU A 69 1.81 7.61 -5.90
C LEU A 69 2.22 6.79 -7.12
N HIS A 70 1.56 5.67 -7.36
CA HIS A 70 1.77 4.88 -8.58
C HIS A 70 0.65 5.12 -9.60
N THR A 71 -0.60 4.97 -9.17
CA THR A 71 -1.80 5.16 -9.99
C THR A 71 -2.09 6.63 -10.31
N GLU A 72 -1.90 7.52 -9.33
CA GLU A 72 -2.02 8.96 -9.53
C GLU A 72 -0.89 9.52 -10.43
N ASP A 73 0.32 8.97 -10.38
CA ASP A 73 1.42 9.42 -11.24
C ASP A 73 1.14 9.09 -12.72
N ASP A 74 0.65 7.88 -13.01
CA ASP A 74 0.25 7.48 -14.37
C ASP A 74 -0.92 8.34 -14.87
N ALA A 75 -1.98 8.51 -14.07
CA ALA A 75 -3.13 9.34 -14.43
C ALA A 75 -2.76 10.82 -14.60
N ARG A 76 -1.86 11.34 -13.75
CA ARG A 76 -1.34 12.71 -13.85
C ARG A 76 -0.48 12.87 -15.10
N HIS A 77 0.33 11.86 -15.43
CA HIS A 77 1.12 11.84 -16.65
C HIS A 77 0.22 11.89 -17.88
N GLU A 78 -0.80 11.04 -17.96
CA GLU A 78 -1.79 11.04 -19.05
C GLU A 78 -2.55 12.38 -19.13
N ALA A 79 -3.04 12.90 -18.01
CA ALA A 79 -3.75 14.18 -17.96
C ALA A 79 -2.87 15.36 -18.40
N MET A 80 -1.58 15.33 -18.05
CA MET A 80 -0.60 16.32 -18.49
C MET A 80 -0.36 16.19 -20.00
N GLN A 81 -0.15 14.98 -20.51
CA GLN A 81 0.06 14.72 -21.94
C GLN A 81 -1.13 15.16 -22.80
N GLU A 82 -2.36 14.96 -22.32
CA GLU A 82 -3.57 15.38 -23.02
C GLU A 82 -3.72 16.91 -23.02
N ARG A 83 -3.53 17.56 -21.86
CA ARG A 83 -3.76 19.01 -21.71
C ARG A 83 -2.62 19.88 -22.20
N HIS A 84 -1.40 19.38 -22.21
CA HIS A 84 -0.21 20.11 -22.67
C HIS A 84 0.30 19.67 -24.04
N ARG A 85 -0.51 18.97 -24.85
CA ARG A 85 -0.18 18.72 -26.26
C ARG A 85 -0.16 20.05 -27.01
N ILE A 86 1.04 20.60 -27.21
CA ILE A 86 1.23 21.79 -28.05
C ILE A 86 1.01 21.35 -29.50
N GLY A 87 -0.10 21.77 -30.11
CA GLY A 87 -0.41 21.53 -31.51
C GLY A 87 0.56 22.28 -32.42
N TRP A 88 1.73 21.69 -32.68
CA TRP A 88 2.64 22.15 -33.72
C TRP A 88 2.14 21.66 -35.10
N THR A 89 0.91 22.02 -35.48
CA THR A 89 0.49 21.88 -36.87
C THR A 89 1.17 22.98 -37.66
N ARG A 90 2.27 22.60 -38.32
CA ARG A 90 2.99 23.41 -39.28
C ARG A 90 2.14 23.47 -40.54
N GLU A 91 1.34 24.52 -40.69
CA GLU A 91 0.80 24.89 -42.01
C GLU A 91 1.98 25.37 -42.86
N VAL A 92 2.27 24.62 -43.92
CA VAL A 92 3.05 25.05 -45.08
C VAL A 92 2.26 24.67 -46.32
#